data_AF-A0AAW7BD71-F1
#
_entry.id   AF-A0AAW7BD71-F1
#
_cell.length_a   1.000
_cell.length_b   1.000
_cell.length_c   1.000
_cell.angle_alpha   90.00
_cell.angle_beta   90.00
_cell.angle_gamma   90.00
#
_symmetry.space_group_name_H-M   'P 1'
#
loop_
_entity.id
_entity.type
_entity.pdbx_description
1 polymer ?
#
loop_
_entity_poly.entity_id
_entity_poly.type
_entity_poly.pdbx_seq_one_letter_code
_entity_poly.pdbx_strand_id
1 'polypeptide(L)'
;MKSTTSDNSTDRLRLIRDFLLLLPPHKVFRLLGIPNRRLWERLRQEKPGLPVYKTMQPSLERGEFRAMTKGVEAKLLRNLPAREQSMQLIEELADLGLAMPAATSWCALFEKDLFYSEIAANYWCTSVREIATLRGPHFSSLPLAKDRALAYETSGLPAKLGCPAARALLAENIPLWDEACDPSDTPELKHAMACDVLATLVRLAAWIMADWQVEHWELTEQDGLENTALCVSFIPRYSSETASWSVPTKLAIDKLAEIAGWKRKQLAVTFLGKLWGGSENAESKTRLLRDWLNNRGGRPSYEMVYDLVKTCRLEQARLKGHEIGNWDLDYWFHACIFRVGESLSILTQEFVDSGISPELIDSATSVYEPEYRMARAMLGRPFTD
;
A
#
# COMPACT_ATOMS: atom_id res chain seq x y z
N MET A 1 -56.56 -19.07 19.48
CA MET A 1 -56.34 -17.60 19.60
C MET A 1 -55.63 -17.36 20.92
N LYS A 2 -54.43 -16.81 21.05
CA LYS A 2 -53.45 -16.13 20.18
C LYS A 2 -52.07 -16.63 20.69
N SER A 3 -51.21 -17.27 19.90
CA SER A 3 -50.24 -16.68 18.97
C SER A 3 -49.73 -15.30 19.38
N THR A 4 -48.53 -15.27 19.98
CA THR A 4 -47.57 -14.16 19.83
C THR A 4 -46.17 -14.72 20.06
N THR A 5 -45.65 -15.40 19.04
CA THR A 5 -44.26 -15.27 18.65
C THR A 5 -44.03 -13.81 18.25
N SER A 6 -43.12 -13.12 18.92
CA SER A 6 -42.40 -12.01 18.30
C SER A 6 -40.92 -12.37 18.35
N ASP A 7 -40.47 -13.04 17.29
CA ASP A 7 -39.07 -13.05 16.90
C ASP A 7 -38.63 -11.59 16.77
N ASN A 8 -37.83 -11.14 17.73
CA ASN A 8 -37.01 -9.94 17.60
C ASN A 8 -35.58 -10.39 17.24
N SER A 9 -35.43 -11.20 16.20
CA SER A 9 -34.16 -11.37 15.50
C SER A 9 -33.98 -10.14 14.60
N THR A 10 -33.51 -9.04 15.17
CA THR A 10 -32.88 -8.01 14.34
C THR A 10 -31.63 -8.68 13.77
N ASP A 11 -31.64 -9.02 12.47
CA ASP A 11 -30.53 -9.67 11.78
C ASP A 11 -29.24 -8.86 12.02
N ARG A 12 -28.43 -9.34 12.96
CA ARG A 12 -27.17 -8.69 13.31
C ARG A 12 -26.14 -9.18 12.32
N LEU A 13 -25.82 -8.32 11.35
CA LEU A 13 -24.71 -8.55 10.42
C LEU A 13 -23.44 -8.99 11.20
N ARG A 14 -22.85 -10.08 10.76
CA ARG A 14 -21.57 -10.58 11.29
C ARG A 14 -20.45 -9.71 10.75
N LEU A 15 -19.82 -8.96 11.65
CA LEU A 15 -18.69 -8.09 11.32
C LEU A 15 -17.39 -8.91 11.21
N ILE A 16 -16.77 -8.92 10.03
CA ILE A 16 -15.44 -9.49 9.78
C ILE A 16 -14.44 -8.33 9.68
N ARG A 17 -13.45 -8.31 10.58
CA ARG A 17 -12.50 -7.18 10.75
C ARG A 17 -11.15 -7.43 10.08
N ASP A 18 -10.77 -8.68 9.98
CA ASP A 18 -9.58 -9.15 9.27
C ASP A 18 -9.90 -9.34 7.78
N PHE A 19 -8.89 -9.15 6.94
CA PHE A 19 -9.03 -9.26 5.50
C PHE A 19 -7.77 -9.94 4.96
N LEU A 20 -7.96 -10.96 4.12
CA LEU A 20 -6.85 -11.72 3.53
C LEU A 20 -6.16 -10.85 2.47
N LEU A 21 -4.85 -11.01 2.29
CA LEU A 21 -4.02 -10.38 1.25
C LEU A 21 -3.90 -8.85 1.30
N LEU A 22 -4.96 -8.14 1.69
CA LEU A 22 -4.98 -6.69 1.83
C LEU A 22 -5.28 -6.31 3.29
N LEU A 23 -4.41 -5.50 3.88
CA LEU A 23 -4.71 -4.87 5.16
C LEU A 23 -5.82 -3.81 4.97
N PRO A 24 -6.64 -3.53 5.98
CA PRO A 24 -7.53 -2.37 5.93
C PRO A 24 -6.78 -1.09 5.52
N PRO A 25 -7.35 -0.20 4.67
CA PRO A 25 -6.61 0.93 4.11
C PRO A 25 -5.92 1.83 5.15
N HIS A 26 -6.57 2.07 6.29
CA HIS A 26 -6.00 2.86 7.39
C HIS A 26 -4.72 2.25 7.98
N LYS A 27 -4.55 0.91 7.93
CA LYS A 27 -3.30 0.25 8.33
C LYS A 27 -2.22 0.48 7.26
N VAL A 28 -2.57 0.41 5.98
CA VAL A 28 -1.65 0.72 4.87
C VAL A 28 -1.17 2.19 4.95
N PHE A 29 -2.06 3.14 5.20
CA PHE A 29 -1.66 4.55 5.38
C PHE A 29 -0.71 4.72 6.57
N ARG A 30 -0.93 3.99 7.67
CA ARG A 30 0.02 3.96 8.80
C ARG A 30 1.38 3.36 8.40
N LEU A 31 1.39 2.28 7.62
CA LEU A 31 2.63 1.70 7.05
C LEU A 31 3.36 2.68 6.12
N LEU A 32 2.62 3.57 5.45
CA LEU A 32 3.19 4.65 4.63
C LEU A 32 3.54 5.92 5.45
N GLY A 33 3.42 5.88 6.77
CA GLY A 33 3.74 7.02 7.63
C GLY A 33 2.78 8.20 7.46
N ILE A 34 1.57 7.96 6.94
CA ILE A 34 0.53 8.96 6.71
C ILE A 34 -0.41 8.97 7.93
N PRO A 35 -0.44 10.04 8.74
CA PRO A 35 -1.29 10.08 9.93
C PRO A 35 -2.78 10.16 9.54
N ASN A 36 -3.60 9.25 10.07
CA ASN A 36 -5.07 9.26 9.88
C ASN A 36 -5.70 10.62 10.20
N ARG A 37 -5.18 11.31 11.22
CA ARG A 37 -5.62 12.67 11.60
C ARG A 37 -5.45 13.66 10.46
N ARG A 38 -4.27 13.68 9.83
CA ARG A 38 -3.98 14.62 8.72
C ARG A 38 -4.87 14.32 7.51
N LEU A 39 -5.04 13.04 7.16
CA LEU A 39 -5.95 12.63 6.09
C LEU A 39 -7.38 13.10 6.35
N TRP A 40 -7.88 12.86 7.56
CA TRP A 40 -9.24 13.24 7.93
C TRP A 40 -9.45 14.76 7.95
N GLU A 41 -8.48 15.51 8.48
CA GLU A 41 -8.52 16.97 8.51
C GLU A 41 -8.50 17.55 7.09
N ARG A 42 -7.71 16.99 6.16
CA ARG A 42 -7.70 17.38 4.75
C ARG A 42 -9.01 17.06 4.05
N LEU A 43 -9.54 15.84 4.22
CA LEU A 43 -10.84 15.46 3.67
C LEU A 43 -11.96 16.37 4.18
N ARG A 44 -11.88 16.81 5.45
CA ARG A 44 -12.85 17.76 6.03
C ARG A 44 -12.69 19.19 5.47
N GLN A 45 -11.50 19.59 5.01
CA GLN A 45 -11.35 20.87 4.30
C GLN A 45 -12.11 20.83 2.96
N GLU A 46 -12.08 19.70 2.26
CA GLU A 46 -12.82 19.48 1.02
C GLU A 46 -14.32 19.22 1.25
N LYS A 47 -14.66 18.59 2.39
CA LYS A 47 -16.02 18.25 2.82
C LYS A 47 -16.28 18.79 4.24
N PRO A 48 -16.58 20.10 4.40
CA PRO A 48 -16.74 20.74 5.71
C PRO A 48 -17.81 20.12 6.62
N GLY A 49 -18.80 19.43 6.03
CA GLY A 49 -19.88 18.75 6.76
C GLY A 49 -19.45 17.49 7.51
N LEU A 50 -18.21 17.02 7.33
CA LEU A 50 -17.69 15.85 8.04
C LEU A 50 -17.50 16.12 9.54
N PRO A 51 -17.71 15.09 10.39
CA PRO A 51 -17.38 15.15 11.81
C PRO A 51 -15.89 15.50 12.03
N VAL A 52 -15.58 16.13 13.16
CA VAL A 52 -14.18 16.39 13.55
C VAL A 52 -13.43 15.09 13.83
N TYR A 53 -12.11 15.10 13.69
CA TYR A 53 -11.28 13.90 13.91
C TYR A 53 -11.52 13.25 15.28
N LYS A 54 -11.63 14.05 16.35
CA LYS A 54 -11.89 13.54 17.71
C LYS A 54 -13.15 12.66 17.79
N THR A 55 -14.18 12.98 17.00
CA THR A 55 -15.42 12.20 16.92
C THR A 55 -15.21 10.89 16.15
N MET A 56 -14.35 10.90 15.14
CA MET A 56 -14.09 9.75 14.26
C MET A 56 -12.94 8.87 14.72
N GLN A 57 -12.12 9.34 15.66
CA GLN A 57 -10.93 8.65 16.14
C GLN A 57 -11.22 7.21 16.58
N PRO A 58 -12.27 6.90 17.38
CA PRO A 58 -12.57 5.52 17.76
C PRO A 58 -12.85 4.62 16.55
N SER A 59 -13.58 5.14 15.56
CA SER A 59 -13.90 4.40 14.33
C SER A 59 -12.66 4.19 13.45
N LEU A 60 -11.84 5.22 13.27
CA LEU A 60 -10.66 5.21 12.39
C LEU A 60 -9.46 4.45 12.97
N GLU A 61 -9.29 4.46 14.30
CA GLU A 61 -8.15 3.83 14.96
C GLU A 61 -8.48 2.45 15.51
N ARG A 62 -9.72 2.23 15.97
CA ARG A 62 -10.13 1.00 16.67
C ARG A 62 -11.22 0.21 15.93
N GLY A 63 -11.74 0.72 14.81
CA GLY A 63 -12.83 0.07 14.06
C GLY A 63 -14.15 0.03 14.84
N GLU A 64 -14.36 0.95 15.79
CA GLU A 64 -15.51 0.98 16.70
C GLU A 64 -16.69 1.76 16.10
N PHE A 65 -17.19 1.34 14.93
CA PHE A 65 -18.33 2.00 14.26
C PHE A 65 -19.64 1.97 15.07
N ARG A 66 -19.79 1.01 15.98
CA ARG A 66 -20.98 0.85 16.85
C ARG A 66 -21.16 1.99 17.87
N ALA A 67 -20.13 2.82 18.09
CA ALA A 67 -20.20 3.96 19.01
C ALA A 67 -20.68 5.26 18.34
N MET A 68 -20.95 5.25 17.03
CA MET A 68 -21.38 6.45 16.32
C MET A 68 -22.85 6.77 16.60
N THR A 69 -23.15 8.03 16.90
CA THR A 69 -24.53 8.49 17.03
C THR A 69 -25.18 8.59 15.64
N LYS A 70 -26.51 8.41 15.56
CA LYS A 70 -27.27 8.54 14.30
C LYS A 70 -27.01 9.86 13.57
N GLY A 71 -26.75 10.94 14.31
CA GLY A 71 -26.41 12.25 13.74
C GLY A 71 -25.02 12.30 13.09
N VAL A 72 -24.04 11.56 13.64
CA VAL A 72 -22.70 11.41 13.05
C VAL A 72 -22.78 10.54 11.81
N GLU A 73 -23.52 9.42 11.88
CA GLU A 73 -23.77 8.52 10.75
C GLU A 73 -24.44 9.24 9.57
N ALA A 74 -25.51 10.01 9.82
CA ALA A 74 -26.19 10.78 8.79
C ALA A 74 -25.27 11.85 8.15
N LYS A 75 -24.35 12.44 8.92
CA LYS A 75 -23.34 13.36 8.37
C LYS A 75 -22.34 12.63 7.48
N LEU A 76 -21.90 11.42 7.86
CA LEU A 76 -21.00 10.62 7.04
C LEU A 76 -21.67 10.24 5.72
N LEU A 77 -22.86 9.64 5.76
CA LEU A 77 -23.60 9.23 4.55
C LEU A 77 -23.86 10.40 3.59
N ARG A 78 -24.15 11.58 4.13
CA ARG A 78 -24.38 12.78 3.32
C ARG A 78 -23.11 13.32 2.65
N ASN A 79 -21.97 13.25 3.34
CA ASN A 79 -20.72 13.91 2.89
C ASN A 79 -19.74 12.96 2.21
N LEU A 80 -19.89 11.64 2.42
CA LEU A 80 -19.15 10.57 1.78
C LEU A 80 -20.16 9.67 1.06
N PRO A 81 -20.75 10.14 -0.05
CA PRO A 81 -21.67 9.31 -0.82
C PRO A 81 -20.94 8.06 -1.24
N ALA A 82 -21.60 6.93 -1.01
CA ALA A 82 -21.02 5.64 -1.31
C ALA A 82 -20.88 5.45 -2.82
N ARG A 83 -19.82 4.75 -3.21
CA ARG A 83 -19.47 4.49 -4.62
C ARG A 83 -20.26 3.30 -5.15
N GLU A 84 -20.47 3.22 -6.46
CA GLU A 84 -21.37 2.24 -7.06
C GLU A 84 -20.94 0.79 -6.77
N GLN A 85 -19.69 0.43 -7.07
CA GLN A 85 -19.20 -0.94 -6.84
C GLN A 85 -19.08 -1.25 -5.34
N SER A 86 -18.72 -0.27 -4.54
CA SER A 86 -18.68 -0.38 -3.08
C SER A 86 -20.08 -0.57 -2.49
N MET A 87 -21.11 0.08 -3.05
CA MET A 87 -22.49 -0.09 -2.62
C MET A 87 -23.03 -1.45 -3.02
N GLN A 88 -22.80 -1.87 -4.26
CA GLN A 88 -23.12 -3.21 -4.71
C GLN A 88 -22.48 -4.26 -3.78
N LEU A 89 -21.19 -4.10 -3.44
CA LEU A 89 -20.53 -5.01 -2.50
C LEU A 89 -21.13 -4.93 -1.08
N ILE A 90 -21.56 -3.76 -0.61
CA ILE A 90 -22.25 -3.64 0.69
C ILE A 90 -23.56 -4.43 0.66
N GLU A 91 -24.34 -4.31 -0.40
CA GLU A 91 -25.62 -5.01 -0.59
C GLU A 91 -25.40 -6.53 -0.69
N GLU A 92 -24.48 -6.98 -1.55
CA GLU A 92 -24.09 -8.39 -1.69
C GLU A 92 -23.67 -9.03 -0.35
N LEU A 93 -22.87 -8.31 0.44
CA LEU A 93 -22.44 -8.80 1.75
C LEU A 93 -23.59 -8.79 2.77
N ALA A 94 -24.46 -7.78 2.74
CA ALA A 94 -25.60 -7.67 3.63
C ALA A 94 -26.61 -8.81 3.39
N ASP A 95 -26.83 -9.19 2.13
CA ASP A 95 -27.67 -10.34 1.74
C ASP A 95 -27.11 -11.67 2.29
N LEU A 96 -25.79 -11.75 2.48
CA LEU A 96 -25.12 -12.88 3.13
C LEU A 96 -25.04 -12.76 4.66
N GLY A 97 -25.63 -11.71 5.25
CA GLY A 97 -25.56 -11.45 6.69
C GLY A 97 -24.18 -11.00 7.18
N LEU A 98 -23.34 -10.47 6.30
CA LEU A 98 -21.95 -10.08 6.57
C LEU A 98 -21.74 -8.57 6.49
N ALA A 99 -20.76 -8.08 7.24
CA ALA A 99 -20.20 -6.74 7.09
C ALA A 99 -18.68 -6.82 7.04
N MET A 100 -18.07 -6.36 5.95
CA MET A 100 -16.61 -6.39 5.74
C MET A 100 -16.06 -4.99 5.39
N PRO A 101 -15.85 -4.11 6.38
CA PRO A 101 -15.45 -2.72 6.12
C PRO A 101 -14.15 -2.57 5.34
N ALA A 102 -13.21 -3.52 5.47
CA ALA A 102 -11.96 -3.48 4.73
C ALA A 102 -12.19 -3.64 3.21
N ALA A 103 -13.05 -4.59 2.82
CA ALA A 103 -13.37 -4.86 1.42
C ALA A 103 -14.07 -3.65 0.79
N THR A 104 -15.10 -3.14 1.44
CA THR A 104 -15.88 -2.00 0.94
C THR A 104 -15.04 -0.72 0.88
N SER A 105 -14.16 -0.50 1.86
CA SER A 105 -13.23 0.64 1.82
C SER A 105 -12.23 0.55 0.68
N TRP A 106 -11.72 -0.64 0.36
CA TRP A 106 -10.83 -0.82 -0.78
C TRP A 106 -11.54 -0.60 -2.11
N CYS A 107 -12.73 -1.19 -2.31
CA CYS A 107 -13.53 -0.92 -3.51
C CYS A 107 -13.78 0.58 -3.69
N ALA A 108 -14.19 1.28 -2.62
CA ALA A 108 -14.43 2.71 -2.68
C ALA A 108 -13.18 3.54 -3.05
N LEU A 109 -11.98 3.11 -2.63
CA LEU A 109 -10.70 3.75 -2.98
C LEU A 109 -10.28 3.45 -4.43
N PHE A 110 -10.58 2.26 -4.94
CA PHE A 110 -10.25 1.89 -6.32
C PHE A 110 -11.16 2.58 -7.34
N GLU A 111 -12.46 2.67 -7.05
CA GLU A 111 -13.43 3.32 -7.94
C GLU A 111 -13.20 4.81 -8.15
N LYS A 112 -12.55 5.47 -7.19
CA LYS A 112 -12.24 6.89 -7.30
C LYS A 112 -11.07 7.20 -6.40
N ASP A 113 -10.12 7.95 -6.93
CA ASP A 113 -8.99 8.59 -6.23
C ASP A 113 -7.66 7.79 -6.23
N LEU A 114 -7.65 6.48 -6.50
CA LEU A 114 -6.40 5.71 -6.59
C LEU A 114 -5.93 5.39 -8.01
N PHE A 115 -6.85 5.19 -8.95
CA PHE A 115 -6.56 4.94 -10.37
C PHE A 115 -7.22 5.99 -11.27
N TYR A 116 -6.56 6.28 -12.38
CA TYR A 116 -7.07 7.04 -13.52
C TYR A 116 -7.91 6.13 -14.43
N SER A 117 -7.47 4.89 -14.67
CA SER A 117 -8.17 3.94 -15.55
C SER A 117 -9.23 3.10 -14.85
N GLU A 118 -10.42 3.01 -15.47
CA GLU A 118 -11.47 2.07 -15.06
C GLU A 118 -11.02 0.61 -15.15
N ILE A 119 -10.09 0.28 -16.05
CA ILE A 119 -9.55 -1.10 -16.18
C ILE A 119 -8.82 -1.49 -14.89
N ALA A 120 -7.97 -0.60 -14.38
CA ALA A 120 -7.24 -0.82 -13.14
C ALA A 120 -8.18 -0.90 -11.93
N ALA A 121 -9.15 0.02 -11.86
CA ALA A 121 -10.18 0.01 -10.82
C ALA A 121 -10.97 -1.31 -10.81
N ASN A 122 -11.45 -1.76 -11.98
CA ASN A 122 -12.24 -2.98 -12.12
C ASN A 122 -11.43 -4.24 -11.78
N TYR A 123 -10.16 -4.31 -12.18
CA TYR A 123 -9.27 -5.42 -11.83
C TYR A 123 -9.15 -5.58 -10.30
N TRP A 124 -8.91 -4.47 -9.60
CA TRP A 124 -8.73 -4.49 -8.15
C TRP A 124 -10.04 -4.66 -7.38
N CYS A 125 -11.14 -4.03 -7.82
CA CYS A 125 -12.47 -4.26 -7.25
C CYS A 125 -12.91 -5.72 -7.40
N THR A 126 -12.66 -6.34 -8.56
CA THR A 126 -12.94 -7.77 -8.77
C THR A 126 -12.11 -8.63 -7.82
N SER A 127 -10.82 -8.34 -7.70
CA SER A 127 -9.93 -9.03 -6.77
C SER A 127 -10.37 -8.91 -5.31
N VAL A 128 -10.85 -7.73 -4.89
CA VAL A 128 -11.44 -7.52 -3.55
C VAL A 128 -12.71 -8.36 -3.33
N ARG A 129 -13.59 -8.46 -4.33
CA ARG A 129 -14.79 -9.30 -4.26
C ARG A 129 -14.43 -10.79 -4.13
N GLU A 130 -13.44 -11.27 -4.87
CA GLU A 130 -12.93 -12.64 -4.75
C GLU A 130 -12.38 -12.91 -3.33
N ILE A 131 -11.57 -11.98 -2.79
CA ILE A 131 -11.04 -12.05 -1.42
C ILE A 131 -12.19 -12.06 -0.39
N ALA A 132 -13.17 -11.17 -0.55
CA ALA A 132 -14.32 -11.07 0.35
C ALA A 132 -15.17 -12.35 0.33
N THR A 133 -15.34 -12.95 -0.84
CA THR A 133 -16.05 -14.23 -1.01
C THR A 133 -15.31 -15.37 -0.30
N LEU A 134 -13.99 -15.47 -0.47
CA LEU A 134 -13.20 -16.47 0.25
C LEU A 134 -13.26 -16.26 1.77
N ARG A 135 -12.98 -15.04 2.23
CA ARG A 135 -12.89 -14.75 3.68
C ARG A 135 -14.24 -14.76 4.39
N GLY A 136 -15.30 -14.37 3.68
CA GLY A 136 -16.66 -14.28 4.19
C GLY A 136 -17.36 -15.64 4.19
N PRO A 137 -18.18 -15.95 3.17
CA PRO A 137 -19.00 -17.16 3.14
C PRO A 137 -18.18 -18.45 3.22
N HIS A 138 -17.08 -18.59 2.47
CA HIS A 138 -16.32 -19.84 2.46
C HIS A 138 -15.67 -20.14 3.81
N PHE A 139 -14.86 -19.22 4.36
CA PHE A 139 -14.25 -19.45 5.67
C PHE A 139 -15.28 -19.55 6.81
N SER A 140 -16.43 -18.88 6.70
CA SER A 140 -17.49 -19.00 7.72
C SER A 140 -18.10 -20.41 7.78
N SER A 141 -18.04 -21.16 6.68
CA SER A 141 -18.50 -22.56 6.61
C SER A 141 -17.45 -23.58 7.08
N LEU A 142 -16.21 -23.16 7.31
CA LEU A 142 -15.08 -24.04 7.64
C LEU A 142 -14.61 -23.79 9.09
N PRO A 143 -14.90 -24.69 10.04
CA PRO A 143 -14.57 -24.48 11.44
C PRO A 143 -13.07 -24.64 11.70
N LEU A 144 -12.41 -25.59 11.03
CA LEU A 144 -11.00 -25.90 11.26
C LEU A 144 -10.09 -24.89 10.54
N ALA A 145 -8.99 -24.53 11.19
CA ALA A 145 -7.99 -23.63 10.60
C ALA A 145 -7.27 -24.28 9.41
N LYS A 146 -7.04 -25.59 9.48
CA LYS A 146 -6.48 -26.39 8.38
C LYS A 146 -7.35 -26.32 7.12
N ASP A 147 -8.66 -26.51 7.26
CA ASP A 147 -9.59 -26.44 6.13
C ASP A 147 -9.61 -25.04 5.50
N ARG A 148 -9.57 -23.99 6.32
CA ARG A 148 -9.48 -22.60 5.84
C ARG A 148 -8.19 -22.32 5.08
N ALA A 149 -7.06 -22.84 5.55
CA ALA A 149 -5.79 -22.70 4.86
C ALA A 149 -5.75 -23.50 3.54
N LEU A 150 -6.33 -24.70 3.52
CA LEU A 150 -6.47 -25.49 2.29
C LEU A 150 -7.40 -24.78 1.28
N ALA A 151 -8.52 -24.22 1.75
CA ALA A 151 -9.41 -23.42 0.91
C ALA A 151 -8.70 -22.16 0.37
N TYR A 152 -7.84 -21.53 1.17
CA TYR A 152 -7.01 -20.42 0.71
C TYR A 152 -6.02 -20.83 -0.38
N GLU A 153 -5.24 -21.89 -0.14
CA GLU A 153 -4.26 -22.41 -1.10
C GLU A 153 -4.93 -22.75 -2.44
N THR A 154 -6.07 -23.44 -2.38
CA THR A 154 -6.78 -23.94 -3.58
C THR A 154 -7.65 -22.88 -4.27
N SER A 155 -7.89 -21.71 -3.67
CA SER A 155 -8.75 -20.65 -4.24
C SER A 155 -8.18 -19.96 -5.48
N GLY A 156 -6.89 -20.14 -5.78
CA GLY A 156 -6.19 -19.40 -6.83
C GLY A 156 -5.81 -17.96 -6.45
N LEU A 157 -6.36 -17.38 -5.37
CA LEU A 157 -5.98 -16.06 -4.88
C LEU A 157 -4.49 -15.93 -4.50
N PRO A 158 -3.87 -16.90 -3.81
CA PRO A 158 -2.44 -16.81 -3.50
C PRO A 158 -1.58 -16.85 -4.77
N ALA A 159 -2.03 -17.55 -5.81
CA ALA A 159 -1.34 -17.61 -7.09
C ALA A 159 -1.41 -16.26 -7.83
N LYS A 160 -2.57 -15.61 -7.77
CA LYS A 160 -2.85 -14.33 -8.43
C LYS A 160 -2.20 -13.14 -7.71
N LEU A 161 -2.32 -13.08 -6.39
CA LEU A 161 -1.99 -11.88 -5.61
C LEU A 161 -0.86 -12.09 -4.59
N GLY A 162 -0.69 -13.32 -4.11
CA GLY A 162 0.27 -13.66 -3.05
C GLY A 162 1.73 -13.75 -3.51
N CYS A 163 2.56 -14.18 -2.55
CA CYS A 163 3.98 -14.45 -2.69
C CYS A 163 4.19 -15.88 -3.24
N PRO A 164 4.89 -16.03 -4.37
CA PRO A 164 5.15 -17.35 -4.97
C PRO A 164 5.81 -18.35 -4.01
N ALA A 165 6.85 -17.95 -3.28
CA ALA A 165 7.56 -18.82 -2.34
C ALA A 165 6.72 -19.16 -1.09
N ALA A 166 5.85 -18.24 -0.64
CA ALA A 166 4.95 -18.50 0.49
C ALA A 166 3.97 -19.64 0.18
N ARG A 167 3.57 -19.80 -1.08
CA ARG A 167 2.71 -20.91 -1.51
C ARG A 167 3.37 -22.27 -1.33
N ALA A 168 4.64 -22.39 -1.74
CA ALA A 168 5.41 -23.62 -1.55
C ALA A 168 5.51 -23.94 -0.05
N LEU A 169 5.83 -22.93 0.77
CA LEU A 169 5.88 -23.07 2.22
C LEU A 169 4.54 -23.57 2.81
N LEU A 170 3.41 -22.99 2.40
CA LEU A 170 2.10 -23.42 2.88
C LEU A 170 1.74 -24.84 2.40
N ALA A 171 2.00 -25.16 1.14
CA ALA A 171 1.71 -26.48 0.57
C ALA A 171 2.47 -27.61 1.29
N GLU A 172 3.70 -27.35 1.73
CA GLU A 172 4.51 -28.29 2.50
C GLU A 172 4.04 -28.44 3.95
N ASN A 173 3.55 -27.36 4.57
CA ASN A 173 3.25 -27.33 6.01
C ASN A 173 1.79 -27.69 6.34
N ILE A 174 0.81 -27.31 5.51
CA ILE A 174 -0.63 -27.59 5.76
C ILE A 174 -0.90 -29.09 6.03
N PRO A 175 -0.31 -30.05 5.29
CA PRO A 175 -0.53 -31.47 5.55
C PRO A 175 -0.08 -31.91 6.95
N LEU A 176 0.96 -31.28 7.50
CA LEU A 176 1.58 -31.61 8.78
C LEU A 176 0.80 -31.07 9.99
N TRP A 177 -0.16 -30.18 9.77
CA TRP A 177 -0.95 -29.62 10.86
C TRP A 177 -1.90 -30.65 11.44
N ASP A 178 -1.82 -30.83 12.76
CA ASP A 178 -2.77 -31.58 13.57
C ASP A 178 -4.07 -30.77 13.75
N GLU A 179 -5.22 -31.44 13.79
CA GLU A 179 -6.53 -30.81 14.02
C GLU A 179 -6.59 -30.13 15.40
N ALA A 180 -5.79 -30.58 16.37
CA ALA A 180 -5.69 -30.01 17.71
C ALA A 180 -4.73 -28.82 17.83
N CYS A 181 -3.87 -28.60 16.83
CA CYS A 181 -2.93 -27.48 16.82
C CYS A 181 -3.57 -26.28 16.12
N ASP A 182 -3.57 -25.10 16.75
CA ASP A 182 -3.95 -23.87 16.05
C ASP A 182 -2.77 -23.41 15.19
N PRO A 183 -2.82 -23.60 13.85
CA PRO A 183 -1.72 -23.23 12.98
C PRO A 183 -1.52 -21.71 12.92
N SER A 184 -2.51 -20.91 13.38
CA SER A 184 -2.41 -19.46 13.42
C SER A 184 -1.24 -18.96 14.28
N ASP A 185 -0.67 -19.81 15.14
CA ASP A 185 0.49 -19.49 15.94
C ASP A 185 1.85 -19.90 15.36
N THR A 186 1.85 -20.71 14.30
CA THR A 186 3.09 -21.17 13.66
C THR A 186 3.84 -20.02 12.97
N PRO A 187 5.17 -19.92 13.14
CA PRO A 187 5.99 -18.96 12.41
C PRO A 187 5.81 -19.06 10.89
N GLU A 188 5.68 -20.26 10.36
CA GLU A 188 5.56 -20.55 8.93
C GLU A 188 4.31 -19.91 8.33
N LEU A 189 3.15 -20.08 8.98
CA LEU A 189 1.91 -19.44 8.52
C LEU A 189 1.99 -17.92 8.67
N LYS A 190 2.53 -17.41 9.78
CA LYS A 190 2.70 -15.97 10.01
C LYS A 190 3.59 -15.34 8.93
N HIS A 191 4.72 -15.98 8.62
CA HIS A 191 5.67 -15.55 7.59
C HIS A 191 5.05 -15.61 6.20
N ALA A 192 4.36 -16.70 5.86
CA ALA A 192 3.66 -16.83 4.58
C ALA A 192 2.61 -15.74 4.40
N MET A 193 1.75 -15.52 5.39
CA MET A 193 0.68 -14.50 5.34
C MET A 193 1.26 -13.08 5.27
N ALA A 194 2.34 -12.80 6.01
CA ALA A 194 3.01 -11.49 5.93
C ALA A 194 3.61 -11.24 4.54
N CYS A 195 4.23 -12.26 3.93
CA CYS A 195 4.79 -12.17 2.58
C CYS A 195 3.71 -12.06 1.51
N ASP A 196 2.59 -12.76 1.66
CA ASP A 196 1.43 -12.65 0.78
C ASP A 196 0.82 -11.23 0.80
N VAL A 197 0.71 -10.63 1.99
CA VAL A 197 0.28 -9.23 2.14
C VAL A 197 1.27 -8.28 1.48
N LEU A 198 2.57 -8.46 1.71
CA LEU A 198 3.61 -7.65 1.07
C LEU A 198 3.53 -7.75 -0.46
N ALA A 199 3.45 -8.97 -1.00
CA ALA A 199 3.32 -9.21 -2.43
C ALA A 199 2.09 -8.52 -3.01
N THR A 200 0.94 -8.62 -2.35
CA THR A 200 -0.29 -7.96 -2.81
C THR A 200 -0.16 -6.44 -2.82
N LEU A 201 0.46 -5.84 -1.79
CA LEU A 201 0.72 -4.40 -1.75
C LEU A 201 1.73 -3.95 -2.81
N VAL A 202 2.75 -4.75 -3.08
CA VAL A 202 3.75 -4.51 -4.14
C VAL A 202 3.10 -4.59 -5.52
N ARG A 203 2.20 -5.56 -5.76
CA ARG A 203 1.39 -5.63 -6.99
C ARG A 203 0.49 -4.41 -7.13
N LEU A 204 -0.17 -3.97 -6.05
CA LEU A 204 -0.99 -2.76 -6.07
C LEU A 204 -0.14 -1.53 -6.42
N ALA A 205 1.05 -1.40 -5.85
CA ALA A 205 1.97 -0.32 -6.21
C ALA A 205 2.41 -0.40 -7.68
N ALA A 206 2.61 -1.60 -8.24
CA ALA A 206 2.92 -1.78 -9.65
C ALA A 206 1.79 -1.27 -10.55
N TRP A 207 0.55 -1.61 -10.23
CA TRP A 207 -0.63 -1.10 -10.94
C TRP A 207 -0.75 0.42 -10.86
N ILE A 208 -0.59 1.02 -9.68
CA ILE A 208 -0.68 2.48 -9.52
C ILE A 208 0.38 3.18 -10.38
N MET A 209 1.60 2.65 -10.40
CA MET A 209 2.69 3.22 -11.19
C MET A 209 2.53 3.00 -12.69
N ALA A 210 1.97 1.85 -13.11
CA ALA A 210 1.67 1.58 -14.52
C ALA A 210 0.56 2.49 -15.03
N ASP A 211 -0.51 2.64 -14.25
CA ASP A 211 -1.64 3.51 -14.54
C ASP A 211 -1.22 4.98 -14.61
N TRP A 212 -0.41 5.45 -13.66
CA TRP A 212 0.17 6.80 -13.72
C TRP A 212 1.03 7.01 -14.97
N GLN A 213 1.87 6.04 -15.35
CA GLN A 213 2.71 6.16 -16.55
C GLN A 213 1.87 6.21 -17.84
N VAL A 214 0.80 5.42 -17.92
CA VAL A 214 -0.11 5.42 -19.08
C VAL A 214 -0.89 6.72 -19.17
N GLU A 215 -1.37 7.25 -18.05
CA GLU A 215 -2.05 8.54 -17.99
C GLU A 215 -1.12 9.69 -18.45
N HIS A 216 0.15 9.64 -18.07
CA HIS A 216 1.16 10.66 -18.41
C HIS A 216 2.08 10.18 -19.55
N TRP A 217 1.49 9.57 -20.58
CA TRP A 217 2.25 8.92 -21.66
C TRP A 217 3.17 9.88 -22.42
N GLU A 218 2.70 11.08 -22.74
CA GLU A 218 3.49 12.08 -23.46
C GLU A 218 4.76 12.48 -22.69
N LEU A 219 4.65 12.65 -21.36
CA LEU A 219 5.80 12.92 -20.50
C LEU A 219 6.76 11.72 -20.46
N THR A 220 6.20 10.51 -20.43
CA THR A 220 6.97 9.27 -20.43
C THR A 220 7.81 9.12 -21.71
N GLU A 221 7.23 9.41 -22.89
CA GLU A 221 7.95 9.38 -24.18
C GLU A 221 9.01 10.48 -24.26
N GLN A 222 8.71 11.69 -23.78
CA GLN A 222 9.68 12.79 -23.75
C GLN A 222 10.93 12.46 -22.91
N ASP A 223 10.74 11.73 -21.81
CA ASP A 223 11.82 11.32 -20.92
C ASP A 223 12.50 9.99 -21.35
N GLY A 224 12.04 9.35 -22.44
CA GLY A 224 12.59 8.07 -22.92
C GLY A 224 12.32 6.89 -21.98
N LEU A 225 11.21 6.94 -21.25
CA LEU A 225 10.84 5.97 -20.22
C LEU A 225 9.76 4.98 -20.68
N GLU A 226 9.36 5.01 -21.96
CA GLU A 226 8.26 4.23 -22.53
C GLU A 226 8.41 2.72 -22.36
N ASN A 227 9.65 2.24 -22.36
CA ASN A 227 10.03 0.84 -22.20
C ASN A 227 10.76 0.58 -20.88
N THR A 228 10.57 1.46 -19.89
CA THR A 228 11.14 1.30 -18.55
C THR A 228 10.02 1.08 -17.54
N ALA A 229 10.12 0.00 -16.77
CA ALA A 229 9.26 -0.19 -15.61
C ALA A 229 9.69 0.80 -14.51
N LEU A 230 8.82 1.77 -14.23
CA LEU A 230 9.09 2.79 -13.22
C LEU A 230 9.30 2.15 -11.86
N CYS A 231 10.13 2.77 -11.02
CA CYS A 231 10.36 2.38 -9.63
C CYS A 231 10.91 0.95 -9.35
N VAL A 232 11.16 0.11 -10.36
CA VAL A 232 11.77 -1.24 -10.18
C VAL A 232 13.04 -1.19 -9.35
N SER A 233 13.86 -0.17 -9.55
CA SER A 233 15.12 0.00 -8.81
C SER A 233 14.93 0.17 -7.29
N PHE A 234 13.74 0.61 -6.83
CA PHE A 234 13.43 0.77 -5.41
C PHE A 234 12.86 -0.49 -4.76
N ILE A 235 12.68 -1.56 -5.53
CA ILE A 235 12.27 -2.85 -5.00
C ILE A 235 13.48 -3.50 -4.29
N PRO A 236 13.36 -3.84 -2.99
CA PRO A 236 14.45 -4.48 -2.26
C PRO A 236 14.88 -5.78 -2.92
N ARG A 237 16.19 -5.93 -3.13
CA ARG A 237 16.83 -7.14 -3.62
C ARG A 237 17.89 -7.62 -2.64
N TYR A 238 17.91 -8.93 -2.40
CA TYR A 238 18.96 -9.57 -1.61
C TYR A 238 20.14 -9.91 -2.50
N SER A 239 21.35 -9.57 -2.05
CA SER A 239 22.59 -9.99 -2.68
C SER A 239 23.24 -11.09 -1.86
N SER A 240 23.33 -12.29 -2.43
CA SER A 240 24.03 -13.42 -1.81
C SER A 240 25.54 -13.18 -1.71
N GLU A 241 26.12 -12.38 -2.61
CA GLU A 241 27.55 -12.05 -2.62
C GLU A 241 27.96 -11.19 -1.41
N THR A 242 27.11 -10.21 -1.07
CA THR A 242 27.37 -9.28 0.03
C THR A 242 26.60 -9.62 1.30
N ALA A 243 25.82 -10.71 1.28
CA ALA A 243 24.89 -11.13 2.33
C ALA A 243 24.03 -9.98 2.86
N SER A 244 23.56 -9.10 1.97
CA SER A 244 22.91 -7.86 2.36
C SER A 244 21.79 -7.46 1.40
N TRP A 245 20.82 -6.74 1.96
CA TRP A 245 19.74 -6.14 1.20
C TRP A 245 20.18 -4.83 0.57
N SER A 246 19.73 -4.57 -0.66
CA SER A 246 19.72 -3.22 -1.21
C SER A 246 18.94 -2.29 -0.26
N VAL A 247 19.33 -1.01 -0.20
CA VAL A 247 18.68 -0.01 0.65
C VAL A 247 17.93 1.00 -0.24
N PRO A 248 16.64 0.79 -0.55
CA PRO A 248 15.87 1.69 -1.42
C PRO A 248 15.91 3.17 -1.00
N THR A 249 15.90 3.49 0.30
CA THR A 249 16.05 4.89 0.77
C THR A 249 17.38 5.50 0.32
N LYS A 250 18.47 4.72 0.36
CA LYS A 250 19.77 5.16 -0.13
C LYS A 250 19.72 5.44 -1.62
N LEU A 251 19.10 4.56 -2.39
CA LEU A 251 18.95 4.77 -3.82
C LEU A 251 18.11 6.02 -4.13
N ALA A 252 17.07 6.30 -3.34
CA ALA A 252 16.24 7.51 -3.52
C ALA A 252 17.05 8.78 -3.27
N ILE A 253 17.87 8.80 -2.21
CA ILE A 253 18.79 9.90 -1.93
C ILE A 253 19.84 10.05 -3.04
N ASP A 254 20.43 8.95 -3.50
CA ASP A 254 21.44 8.98 -4.57
C ASP A 254 20.84 9.51 -5.87
N LYS A 255 19.63 9.07 -6.26
CA LYS A 255 18.91 9.57 -7.44
C LYS A 255 18.56 11.06 -7.34
N LEU A 256 18.11 11.54 -6.18
CA LEU A 256 17.85 12.98 -5.97
C LEU A 256 19.15 13.80 -6.09
N ALA A 257 20.25 13.28 -5.57
CA ALA A 257 21.56 13.93 -5.71
C ALA A 257 21.99 13.99 -7.18
N GLU A 258 21.84 12.90 -7.93
CA GLU A 258 22.16 12.84 -9.37
C GLU A 258 21.32 13.84 -10.17
N ILE A 259 20.01 13.93 -9.91
CA ILE A 259 19.11 14.92 -10.51
C ILE A 259 19.63 16.35 -10.28
N ALA A 260 20.10 16.64 -9.07
CA ALA A 260 20.66 17.94 -8.70
C ALA A 260 22.13 18.14 -9.12
N GLY A 261 22.69 17.26 -9.97
CA GLY A 261 24.03 17.44 -10.55
C GLY A 261 25.18 16.92 -9.70
N TRP A 262 24.93 15.98 -8.79
CA TRP A 262 25.97 15.36 -7.97
C TRP A 262 27.00 14.60 -8.79
N LYS A 263 28.27 15.02 -8.70
CA LYS A 263 29.41 14.42 -9.44
C LYS A 263 30.16 13.32 -8.66
N ARG A 264 29.54 12.73 -7.63
CA ARG A 264 30.12 11.65 -6.80
C ARG A 264 31.47 11.93 -6.12
N LYS A 265 31.86 13.20 -5.96
CA LYS A 265 33.10 13.62 -5.26
C LYS A 265 33.03 13.54 -3.73
N GLN A 266 31.83 13.44 -3.19
CA GLN A 266 31.50 13.32 -1.77
C GLN A 266 30.25 12.46 -1.64
N LEU A 267 29.87 12.00 -0.44
CA LEU A 267 28.63 11.26 -0.23
C LEU A 267 27.39 12.07 -0.65
N ALA A 268 26.36 11.41 -1.21
CA ALA A 268 25.11 12.05 -1.64
C ALA A 268 24.44 12.84 -0.50
N VAL A 269 24.41 12.29 0.71
CA VAL A 269 23.86 12.97 1.90
C VAL A 269 24.60 14.27 2.24
N THR A 270 25.91 14.33 2.03
CA THR A 270 26.70 15.56 2.27
C THR A 270 26.44 16.59 1.18
N PHE A 271 26.28 16.13 -0.06
CA PHE A 271 25.92 17.00 -1.19
C PHE A 271 24.52 17.60 -1.02
N LEU A 272 23.51 16.75 -0.81
CA LEU A 272 22.13 17.19 -0.61
C LEU A 272 21.96 17.98 0.68
N GLY A 273 22.70 17.65 1.74
CA GLY A 273 22.68 18.43 2.97
C GLY A 273 23.12 19.88 2.75
N LYS A 274 24.19 20.11 1.97
CA LYS A 274 24.64 21.46 1.58
C LYS A 274 23.63 22.16 0.67
N LEU A 275 23.07 21.44 -0.31
CA LEU A 275 22.11 22.00 -1.25
C LEU A 275 20.81 22.42 -0.54
N TRP A 276 20.26 21.55 0.30
CA TRP A 276 18.99 21.75 0.99
C TRP A 276 19.10 22.67 2.21
N GLY A 277 20.23 22.62 2.92
CA GLY A 277 20.47 23.43 4.11
C GLY A 277 21.05 24.82 3.82
N GLY A 278 21.55 25.08 2.61
CA GLY A 278 22.32 26.28 2.31
C GLY A 278 23.55 26.43 3.20
N SER A 279 24.08 27.65 3.33
CA SER A 279 25.26 27.94 4.18
C SER A 279 24.98 27.76 5.67
N GLU A 280 23.74 27.96 6.12
CA GLU A 280 23.41 28.04 7.55
C GLU A 280 23.04 26.68 8.15
N ASN A 281 22.43 25.77 7.38
CA ASN A 281 21.87 24.52 7.91
C ASN A 281 22.48 23.24 7.29
N ALA A 282 23.58 23.36 6.54
CA ALA A 282 24.20 22.23 5.83
C ALA A 282 24.49 21.02 6.72
N GLU A 283 25.08 21.24 7.90
CA GLU A 283 25.43 20.14 8.83
C GLU A 283 24.18 19.47 9.41
N SER A 284 23.19 20.28 9.81
CA SER A 284 21.91 19.80 10.34
C SER A 284 21.17 18.94 9.31
N LYS A 285 21.05 19.42 8.06
CA LYS A 285 20.41 18.66 6.97
C LYS A 285 21.22 17.42 6.57
N THR A 286 22.55 17.49 6.59
CA THR A 286 23.40 16.30 6.35
C THR A 286 23.16 15.25 7.43
N ARG A 287 23.09 15.64 8.71
CA ARG A 287 22.79 14.73 9.82
C ARG A 287 21.40 14.13 9.67
N LEU A 288 20.40 14.96 9.37
CA LEU A 288 19.03 14.51 9.14
C LEU A 288 18.92 13.45 8.03
N LEU A 289 19.58 13.66 6.89
CA LEU A 289 19.61 12.69 5.79
C LEU A 289 20.32 11.38 6.20
N ARG A 290 21.38 11.46 7.00
CA ARG A 290 22.03 10.26 7.56
C ARG A 290 21.12 9.53 8.53
N ASP A 291 20.35 10.25 9.34
CA ASP A 291 19.39 9.66 10.27
C ASP A 291 18.30 8.92 9.48
N TRP A 292 17.79 9.49 8.38
CA TRP A 292 16.84 8.82 7.49
C TRP A 292 17.41 7.55 6.85
N LEU A 293 18.68 7.57 6.39
CA LEU A 293 19.32 6.38 5.84
C LEU A 293 19.46 5.23 6.84
N ASN A 294 19.71 5.57 8.10
CA ASN A 294 19.95 4.60 9.16
C ASN A 294 18.68 4.26 9.95
N ASN A 295 17.50 4.71 9.49
CA ASN A 295 16.22 4.59 10.21
C ASN A 295 16.29 5.10 11.66
N ARG A 296 17.05 6.18 11.91
CA ARG A 296 17.20 6.83 13.22
C ARG A 296 16.36 8.11 13.29
N GLY A 297 15.91 8.46 14.49
CA GLY A 297 15.22 9.74 14.72
C GLY A 297 13.78 9.80 14.19
N GLY A 298 13.21 8.67 13.78
CA GLY A 298 11.86 8.57 13.22
C GLY A 298 11.82 8.76 11.71
N ARG A 299 10.62 8.59 11.14
CA ARG A 299 10.39 8.68 9.70
C ARG A 299 10.40 10.15 9.24
N PRO A 300 10.91 10.47 8.03
CA PRO A 300 10.78 11.81 7.47
C PRO A 300 9.30 12.17 7.34
N SER A 301 8.91 13.43 7.59
CA SER A 301 7.57 13.91 7.27
C SER A 301 7.43 14.10 5.75
N TYR A 302 6.20 14.02 5.24
CA TYR A 302 5.96 14.23 3.82
C TYR A 302 6.44 15.62 3.36
N GLU A 303 6.21 16.65 4.18
CA GLU A 303 6.63 18.02 3.88
C GLU A 303 8.15 18.14 3.73
N MET A 304 8.91 17.47 4.60
CA MET A 304 10.38 17.48 4.50
C MET A 304 10.88 16.78 3.23
N VAL A 305 10.25 15.67 2.84
CA VAL A 305 10.59 14.97 1.60
C VAL A 305 10.23 15.84 0.39
N TYR A 306 9.03 16.43 0.40
CA TYR A 306 8.57 17.33 -0.65
C TYR A 306 9.53 18.51 -0.84
N ASP A 307 9.93 19.16 0.25
CA ASP A 307 10.87 20.29 0.21
C ASP A 307 12.22 19.87 -0.36
N LEU A 308 12.76 18.72 0.06
CA LEU A 308 14.02 18.18 -0.49
C LEU A 308 13.91 17.93 -2.00
N VAL A 309 12.85 17.26 -2.43
CA VAL A 309 12.59 16.96 -3.85
C VAL A 309 12.48 18.24 -4.66
N LYS A 310 11.68 19.20 -4.18
CA LYS A 310 11.52 20.53 -4.79
C LYS A 310 12.87 21.22 -4.93
N THR A 311 13.70 21.25 -3.88
CA THR A 311 15.05 21.83 -3.95
C THR A 311 15.89 21.15 -5.03
N CYS A 312 15.87 19.83 -5.12
CA CYS A 312 16.67 19.10 -6.12
C CYS A 312 16.21 19.39 -7.56
N ARG A 313 14.90 19.44 -7.79
CA ARG A 313 14.33 19.72 -9.13
C ARG A 313 14.52 21.17 -9.55
N LEU A 314 14.42 22.13 -8.62
CA LEU A 314 14.77 23.53 -8.89
C LEU A 314 16.25 23.69 -9.27
N GLU A 315 17.15 22.98 -8.58
CA GLU A 315 18.58 22.99 -8.94
C GLU A 315 18.81 22.33 -10.31
N GLN A 316 18.09 21.25 -10.63
CA GLN A 316 18.14 20.65 -11.95
C GLN A 316 17.70 21.63 -13.05
N ALA A 317 16.59 22.36 -12.84
CA ALA A 317 16.11 23.38 -13.77
C ALA A 317 17.18 24.45 -14.01
N ARG A 318 17.78 24.94 -12.92
CA ARG A 318 18.87 25.93 -12.95
C ARG A 318 20.08 25.43 -13.74
N LEU A 319 20.48 24.17 -13.55
CA LEU A 319 21.60 23.54 -14.26
C LEU A 319 21.32 23.32 -15.75
N LYS A 320 20.06 23.04 -16.12
CA LYS A 320 19.61 22.86 -17.51
C LYS A 320 19.22 24.17 -18.21
N GLY A 321 19.17 25.29 -17.49
CA GLY A 321 18.70 26.57 -18.03
C GLY A 321 17.21 26.58 -18.40
N HIS A 322 16.41 25.71 -17.79
CA HIS A 322 14.96 25.66 -18.01
C HIS A 322 14.26 26.71 -17.13
N GLU A 323 13.16 27.28 -17.64
CA GLU A 323 12.29 28.12 -16.81
C GLU A 323 11.63 27.28 -15.71
N ILE A 324 11.56 27.85 -14.51
CA ILE A 324 10.90 27.23 -13.36
C ILE A 324 9.39 27.36 -13.56
N GLY A 325 8.75 26.30 -14.06
CA GLY A 325 7.30 26.21 -14.18
C GLY A 325 6.62 25.77 -12.88
N ASN A 326 5.28 25.64 -12.92
CA ASN A 326 4.53 24.99 -11.84
C ASN A 326 4.70 23.47 -11.92
N TRP A 327 5.68 22.94 -11.19
CA TRP A 327 6.01 21.52 -11.15
C TRP A 327 5.52 20.81 -9.88
N ASP A 328 4.48 21.35 -9.23
CA ASP A 328 3.99 20.79 -7.96
C ASP A 328 3.58 19.31 -8.08
N LEU A 329 3.00 18.90 -9.21
CA LEU A 329 2.65 17.49 -9.47
C LEU A 329 3.89 16.59 -9.54
N ASP A 330 4.95 17.08 -10.19
CA ASP A 330 6.22 16.35 -10.33
C ASP A 330 6.96 16.24 -8.99
N TYR A 331 6.99 17.31 -8.20
CA TYR A 331 7.54 17.29 -6.84
C TYR A 331 6.78 16.30 -5.96
N TRP A 332 5.44 16.29 -6.07
CA TRP A 332 4.58 15.38 -5.33
C TRP A 332 4.86 13.92 -5.71
N PHE A 333 4.95 13.63 -7.01
CA PHE A 333 5.21 12.28 -7.53
C PHE A 333 6.56 11.74 -7.03
N HIS A 334 7.64 12.52 -7.15
CA HIS A 334 8.95 12.11 -6.67
C HIS A 334 9.02 11.96 -5.14
N ALA A 335 8.26 12.77 -4.38
CA ALA A 335 8.14 12.60 -2.94
C ALA A 335 7.41 11.30 -2.55
N CYS A 336 6.38 10.92 -3.30
CA CYS A 336 5.70 9.63 -3.15
C CYS A 336 6.63 8.45 -3.46
N ILE A 337 7.44 8.52 -4.52
CA ILE A 337 8.44 7.49 -4.83
C ILE A 337 9.44 7.35 -3.68
N PHE A 338 9.95 8.46 -3.13
CA PHE A 338 10.84 8.43 -1.98
C PHE A 338 10.16 7.74 -0.78
N ARG A 339 8.88 8.06 -0.51
CA ARG A 339 8.12 7.43 0.57
C ARG A 339 7.99 5.92 0.41
N VAL A 340 7.77 5.45 -0.83
CA VAL A 340 7.71 4.01 -1.12
C VAL A 340 9.04 3.35 -0.84
N GLY A 341 10.16 3.92 -1.32
CA GLY A 341 11.50 3.39 -1.04
C GLY A 341 11.81 3.36 0.47
N GLU A 342 11.44 4.41 1.20
CA GLU A 342 11.60 4.47 2.65
C GLU A 342 10.77 3.40 3.37
N SER A 343 9.50 3.23 2.98
CA SER A 343 8.62 2.21 3.56
C SER A 343 9.13 0.80 3.27
N LEU A 344 9.60 0.52 2.06
CA LEU A 344 10.16 -0.78 1.69
C LEU A 344 11.46 -1.09 2.43
N SER A 345 12.30 -0.09 2.69
CA SER A 345 13.52 -0.26 3.48
C SER A 345 13.20 -0.63 4.94
N ILE A 346 12.20 0.03 5.53
CA ILE A 346 11.73 -0.28 6.89
C ILE A 346 11.11 -1.67 6.95
N LEU A 347 10.18 -1.98 6.05
CA LEU A 347 9.50 -3.27 6.01
C LEU A 347 10.48 -4.44 5.80
N THR A 348 11.46 -4.27 4.92
CA THR A 348 12.51 -5.30 4.71
C THR A 348 13.26 -5.57 6.01
N GLN A 349 13.67 -4.52 6.73
CA GLN A 349 14.35 -4.69 8.02
C GLN A 349 13.43 -5.36 9.07
N GLU A 350 12.17 -4.94 9.17
CA GLU A 350 11.20 -5.54 10.10
C GLU A 350 10.95 -7.03 9.80
N PHE A 351 10.93 -7.41 8.51
CA PHE A 351 10.75 -8.81 8.10
C PHE A 351 11.99 -9.64 8.45
N VAL A 352 13.20 -9.11 8.21
CA VAL A 352 14.46 -9.74 8.61
C VAL A 352 14.53 -9.92 10.14
N ASP A 353 14.20 -8.87 10.90
CA ASP A 353 14.21 -8.92 12.38
C ASP A 353 13.16 -9.91 12.93
N SER A 354 12.09 -10.16 12.17
CA SER A 354 11.06 -11.16 12.48
C SER A 354 11.43 -12.59 12.05
N GLY A 355 12.65 -12.80 11.55
CA GLY A 355 13.17 -14.11 11.15
C GLY A 355 12.64 -14.63 9.81
N ILE A 356 12.05 -13.76 8.96
CA ILE A 356 11.60 -14.17 7.63
C ILE A 356 12.82 -14.38 6.73
N SER A 357 12.89 -15.54 6.07
CA SER A 357 13.99 -15.89 5.17
C SER A 357 14.16 -14.89 4.01
N PRO A 358 15.40 -14.65 3.54
CA PRO A 358 15.63 -13.78 2.41
C PRO A 358 14.88 -14.19 1.13
N GLU A 359 14.73 -15.50 0.92
CA GLU A 359 14.02 -16.09 -0.22
C GLU A 359 12.54 -15.70 -0.24
N LEU A 360 11.87 -15.72 0.92
CA LEU A 360 10.46 -15.32 1.05
C LEU A 360 10.28 -13.82 0.80
N ILE A 361 11.17 -12.99 1.35
CA ILE A 361 11.11 -11.53 1.18
C ILE A 361 11.36 -11.17 -0.30
N ASP A 362 12.40 -11.71 -0.93
CA ASP A 362 12.72 -11.42 -2.33
C ASP A 362 11.63 -11.97 -3.26
N SER A 363 11.08 -13.14 -2.97
CA SER A 363 9.92 -13.65 -3.71
C SER A 363 8.71 -12.72 -3.59
N ALA A 364 8.44 -12.15 -2.42
CA ALA A 364 7.32 -11.24 -2.21
C ALA A 364 7.52 -9.88 -2.92
N THR A 365 8.75 -9.37 -2.99
CA THR A 365 9.04 -8.08 -3.64
C THR A 365 9.25 -8.23 -5.17
N SER A 366 9.72 -9.38 -5.63
CA SER A 366 10.00 -9.66 -7.05
C SER A 366 8.78 -9.62 -7.97
N VAL A 367 7.57 -9.74 -7.42
CA VAL A 367 6.30 -9.69 -8.18
C VAL A 367 6.05 -8.33 -8.83
N TYR A 368 6.73 -7.27 -8.39
CA TYR A 368 6.51 -5.91 -8.88
C TYR A 368 6.63 -5.78 -10.41
N GLU A 369 7.76 -6.20 -10.98
CA GLU A 369 8.04 -5.97 -12.40
C GLU A 369 7.13 -6.80 -13.32
N PRO A 370 6.91 -8.11 -13.07
CA PRO A 370 5.94 -8.89 -13.84
C PRO A 370 4.52 -8.29 -13.76
N GLU A 371 4.08 -7.88 -12.57
CA GLU A 371 2.76 -7.26 -12.40
C GLU A 371 2.68 -5.91 -13.14
N TYR A 372 3.74 -5.11 -13.10
CA TYR A 372 3.82 -3.83 -13.82
C TYR A 372 3.65 -4.03 -15.33
N ARG A 373 4.36 -5.00 -15.90
CA ARG A 373 4.28 -5.33 -17.33
C ARG A 373 2.89 -5.82 -17.71
N MET A 374 2.28 -6.66 -16.87
CA MET A 374 0.90 -7.11 -17.06
C MET A 374 -0.09 -5.94 -17.03
N ALA A 375 0.01 -5.07 -16.02
CA ALA A 375 -0.84 -3.88 -15.90
C ALA A 375 -0.70 -2.98 -17.13
N ARG A 376 0.54 -2.70 -17.57
CA ARG A 376 0.85 -1.94 -18.80
C ARG A 376 0.21 -2.54 -20.06
N ALA A 377 0.27 -3.86 -20.21
CA ALA A 377 -0.37 -4.56 -21.32
C ALA A 377 -1.91 -4.41 -21.26
N MET A 378 -2.51 -4.58 -20.08
CA MET A 378 -3.96 -4.44 -19.87
C MET A 378 -4.45 -3.01 -20.10
N LEU A 379 -3.61 -2.02 -19.79
CA LEU A 379 -3.89 -0.60 -20.03
C LEU A 379 -3.61 -0.15 -21.47
N GLY A 380 -3.29 -1.08 -22.38
CA GLY A 380 -3.13 -0.80 -23.81
C GLY A 380 -1.77 -0.19 -24.19
N ARG A 381 -0.78 -0.25 -23.30
CA ARG A 381 0.60 0.23 -23.55
C ARG A 381 1.62 -0.85 -23.14
N PRO A 382 1.65 -2.02 -23.80
CA PRO A 382 2.66 -3.04 -23.49
C PRO A 382 4.08 -2.51 -23.76
N PHE A 383 5.07 -3.15 -23.13
CA PHE A 383 6.48 -2.94 -23.50
C PHE A 383 6.71 -3.43 -24.92
N THR A 384 7.53 -2.72 -25.69
CA THR A 384 7.99 -3.23 -26.98
C THR A 384 9.14 -4.20 -26.75
N ASP A 385 9.06 -5.38 -27.37
CA ASP A 385 10.14 -6.38 -27.37
C ASP A 385 11.41 -5.90 -28.09
#